data_AF-A0A963QX21-F1
#
_entry.id   AF-A0A963QX21-F1
#
_cell.length_a   1.000
_cell.length_b   1.000
_cell.length_c   1.000
_cell.angle_alpha   90.00
_cell.angle_beta   90.00
_cell.angle_gamma   90.00
#
_symmetry.space_group_name_H-M   'P 1'
#
loop_
_entity.id
_entity.type
_entity.pdbx_description
1 polymer ?
#
loop_
_entity_poly.entity_id
_entity_poly.type
_entity_poly.pdbx_seq_one_letter_code
_entity_poly.pdbx_strand_id
1 'polypeptide(L)'
;MRVVDVVPGRSFTMEGRLPLCRMHFDHTLEGDGDRTTATHTVRFSGSLKTLFRRVIGREIDASLPATLRGLKQACENEAKSR
;
A
#
# COMPACT_ATOMS: atom_id res chain seq x y z
N MET A 1 2.01 -4.20 12.73
CA MET A 1 1.90 -4.61 11.31
C MET A 1 3.15 -5.40 10.96
N ARG A 2 3.07 -6.43 10.11
CA ARG A 2 4.24 -7.26 9.75
C ARG A 2 4.26 -7.54 8.25
N VAL A 3 5.44 -7.73 7.67
CA VAL A 3 5.56 -8.21 6.28
C VAL A 3 5.30 -9.71 6.26
N VAL A 4 4.47 -10.17 5.32
CA VAL A 4 4.09 -11.58 5.18
C VAL A 4 4.47 -12.17 3.83
N ASP A 5 4.72 -11.32 2.83
CA ASP A 5 5.19 -11.74 1.51
C ASP A 5 6.08 -10.66 0.89
N VAL A 6 7.12 -11.06 0.16
CA VAL A 6 8.06 -10.15 -0.50
C VAL A 6 8.55 -10.78 -1.80
N VAL A 7 8.42 -10.02 -2.89
CA VAL A 7 9.07 -10.26 -4.17
C VAL A 7 9.97 -9.05 -4.46
N PRO A 8 11.30 -9.18 -4.33
CA PRO A 8 12.23 -8.07 -4.49
C PRO A 8 12.02 -7.33 -5.81
N GLY A 9 12.00 -5.99 -5.75
CA GLY A 9 11.81 -5.11 -6.92
C GLY A 9 10.41 -5.14 -7.53
N ARG A 10 9.46 -5.91 -6.97
CA ARG A 10 8.12 -6.09 -7.55
C ARG A 10 6.99 -5.89 -6.57
N SER A 11 7.03 -6.51 -5.41
CA SER A 11 5.91 -6.41 -4.47
C SER A 11 6.27 -6.77 -3.05
N PHE A 12 5.48 -6.27 -2.10
CA PHE A 12 5.45 -6.78 -0.75
C PHE A 12 4.05 -6.64 -0.16
N THR A 13 3.69 -7.59 0.70
CA THR A 13 2.42 -7.58 1.40
C THR A 13 2.65 -7.45 2.89
N MET A 14 1.94 -6.51 3.50
CA MET A 14 1.90 -6.33 4.94
C MET A 14 0.59 -6.84 5.53
N GLU A 15 0.64 -7.51 6.67
CA GLU A 15 -0.51 -7.94 7.45
C GLU A 15 -0.63 -7.10 8.73
N GLY A 16 -1.80 -6.50 8.91
CA GLY A 16 -2.30 -5.94 10.17
C GLY A 16 -3.35 -6.87 10.78
N ARG A 17 -3.16 -7.27 12.04
CA ARG A 17 -4.18 -8.01 12.79
C ARG A 17 -5.08 -7.03 13.52
N LEU A 18 -6.38 -7.19 13.34
CA LEU A 18 -7.44 -6.43 14.00
C LEU A 18 -8.32 -7.41 14.79
N PRO A 19 -9.10 -6.96 15.79
CA PRO A 19 -10.08 -7.81 16.45
C PRO A 19 -11.02 -8.47 15.42
N LEU A 20 -11.02 -9.81 15.35
CA LEU A 20 -11.84 -10.61 14.44
C LEU A 20 -11.62 -10.35 12.92
N CYS A 21 -10.55 -9.64 12.56
CA CYS A 21 -10.25 -9.27 11.19
C CYS A 21 -8.76 -9.27 10.88
N ARG A 22 -8.43 -9.44 9.60
CA ARG A 22 -7.08 -9.21 9.09
C ARG A 22 -7.15 -8.19 7.97
N MET A 23 -6.24 -7.23 8.02
CA MET A 23 -6.01 -6.25 6.99
C MET A 23 -4.72 -6.65 6.25
N HIS A 24 -4.83 -6.86 4.94
CA HIS A 24 -3.66 -6.98 4.07
C HIS A 24 -3.49 -5.68 3.33
N PHE A 25 -2.26 -5.21 3.29
CA PHE A 25 -1.87 -4.04 2.52
C PHE A 25 -0.78 -4.46 1.52
N ASP A 26 -1.20 -4.60 0.27
CA ASP A 26 -0.35 -5.00 -0.85
C ASP A 26 0.24 -3.78 -1.53
N HIS A 27 1.53 -3.89 -1.85
CA HIS A 27 2.29 -2.90 -2.59
C HIS A 27 2.84 -3.60 -3.81
N THR A 28 2.49 -3.11 -5.00
CA THR A 28 3.00 -3.66 -6.26
C THR A 28 3.66 -2.56 -7.07
N LEU A 29 4.73 -2.94 -7.77
CA LEU A 29 5.47 -2.13 -8.71
C LEU A 29 5.41 -2.80 -10.07
N GLU A 30 4.98 -2.03 -11.06
CA GLU A 30 4.96 -2.46 -12.45
C GLU A 30 5.76 -1.45 -13.27
N GLY A 31 6.80 -1.92 -13.96
CA GLY A 31 7.58 -1.10 -14.89
C GLY A 31 6.93 -1.08 -16.27
N ASP A 32 6.82 0.10 -16.89
CA ASP A 32 6.32 0.29 -18.26
C ASP A 32 7.40 0.84 -19.21
N GLY A 33 8.65 0.38 -19.05
CA GLY A 33 9.81 0.95 -19.72
C GLY A 33 10.41 2.06 -18.86
N ASP A 34 10.10 3.32 -19.17
CA ASP A 34 10.70 4.49 -18.52
C ASP A 34 9.96 4.93 -17.24
N ARG A 35 8.82 4.32 -16.91
CA ARG A 35 8.06 4.65 -15.70
C ARG A 35 7.82 3.42 -14.86
N THR A 36 7.52 3.69 -13.59
CA THR A 36 7.10 2.67 -12.63
C THR A 36 5.76 3.11 -12.05
N THR A 37 4.78 2.21 -12.14
CA THR A 37 3.48 2.38 -11.49
C THR A 37 3.52 1.67 -10.14
N ALA A 38 3.41 2.45 -9.06
CA ALA A 38 3.23 1.94 -7.71
C ALA A 38 1.75 1.88 -7.35
N THR A 39 1.25 0.68 -7.03
CA THR A 39 -0.15 0.45 -6.66
C THR A 39 -0.25 -0.06 -5.23
N HIS A 40 -1.10 0.59 -4.44
CA HIS A 40 -1.35 0.32 -3.03
C HIS A 40 -2.77 -0.23 -2.86
N THR A 41 -2.92 -1.50 -2.48
CA THR A 41 -4.22 -2.17 -2.35
C THR A 41 -4.46 -2.61 -0.92
N VAL A 42 -5.59 -2.20 -0.34
CA VAL A 42 -5.99 -2.60 1.01
C VAL A 42 -7.15 -3.59 0.96
N ARG A 43 -6.95 -4.76 1.58
CA ARG A 43 -7.94 -5.85 1.66
C ARG A 43 -8.28 -6.16 3.10
N PHE A 44 -9.57 -6.22 3.42
CA PHE A 44 -10.06 -6.64 4.73
C PHE A 44 -10.71 -8.03 4.64
N SER A 45 -10.36 -8.90 5.58
CA SER A 45 -10.92 -10.26 5.70
C SER A 45 -11.38 -10.52 7.14
N GLY A 46 -12.37 -11.40 7.32
CA GLY A 46 -12.99 -11.71 8.62
C GLY A 46 -14.42 -11.21 8.77
N SER A 47 -15.01 -11.45 9.93
CA SER A 47 -16.43 -11.18 10.21
C SER A 47 -16.75 -9.69 10.33
N LEU A 48 -15.82 -8.89 10.83
CA LEU A 48 -15.99 -7.44 11.01
C LEU A 48 -15.44 -6.60 9.84
N LYS A 49 -15.20 -7.20 8.66
CA LYS A 49 -14.54 -6.52 7.53
C LYS A 49 -15.22 -5.22 7.11
N THR A 50 -16.56 -5.18 7.15
CA THR A 50 -17.35 -4.02 6.73
C THR A 50 -17.22 -2.86 7.71
N LEU A 51 -17.18 -3.15 9.01
CA LEU A 51 -16.98 -2.14 10.05
C LEU A 51 -15.59 -1.50 9.93
N PHE A 52 -14.55 -2.33 9.86
CA PHE A 52 -13.18 -1.84 9.74
C PHE A 52 -12.93 -1.14 8.40
N ARG A 53 -13.55 -1.60 7.30
CA ARG A 53 -13.51 -0.86 6.03
C ARG A 53 -14.11 0.54 6.16
N ARG A 54 -15.19 0.71 6.91
CA ARG A 54 -15.82 2.03 7.10
C ARG A 54 -15.00 2.96 7.99
N VAL A 55 -14.43 2.42 9.07
CA VAL A 55 -13.68 3.21 10.06
C VAL A 55 -12.25 3.49 9.57
N ILE A 56 -11.50 2.43 9.27
CA ILE A 56 -10.08 2.52 8.88
C ILE A 56 -9.94 2.83 7.39
N GLY A 57 -10.77 2.21 6.54
CA GLY A 57 -10.67 2.40 5.09
C GLY A 57 -10.86 3.86 4.66
N ARG A 58 -11.72 4.63 5.36
CA ARG A 58 -11.90 6.06 5.05
C ARG A 58 -10.66 6.90 5.31
N GLU A 59 -9.93 6.61 6.38
CA GLU A 59 -8.68 7.31 6.72
C GLU A 59 -7.55 6.90 5.76
N ILE A 60 -7.48 5.62 5.42
CA ILE A 60 -6.57 5.09 4.40
C ILE A 60 -6.84 5.78 3.06
N ASP A 61 -8.09 5.84 2.59
CA ASP A 61 -8.45 6.47 1.32
C ASP A 61 -8.12 7.98 1.31
N ALA A 62 -8.23 8.65 2.46
CA ALA A 62 -7.88 10.06 2.58
C ALA A 62 -6.36 10.32 2.58
N SER A 63 -5.57 9.41 3.16
CA SER A 63 -4.12 9.58 3.34
C SER A 63 -3.30 9.03 2.17
N LEU A 64 -3.72 7.92 1.56
CA LEU A 64 -2.98 7.25 0.49
C LEU A 64 -2.60 8.15 -0.70
N PRO A 65 -3.50 9.01 -1.23
CA PRO A 65 -3.14 9.87 -2.35
C PRO A 65 -2.00 10.84 -2.00
N ALA A 66 -1.97 11.35 -0.77
CA ALA A 66 -0.88 12.22 -0.31
C ALA A 66 0.43 11.43 -0.17
N THR A 67 0.37 10.23 0.41
CA THR A 67 1.53 9.33 0.54
C THR A 67 2.12 8.96 -0.82
N LEU A 68 1.29 8.56 -1.79
CA LEU A 68 1.75 8.19 -3.14
C LEU A 68 2.35 9.38 -3.90
N ARG A 69 1.80 10.58 -3.74
CA ARG A 69 2.40 11.81 -4.29
C ARG A 69 3.77 12.09 -3.69
N GLY A 70 3.91 11.97 -2.36
CA GLY A 70 5.19 12.13 -1.68
C GLY A 70 6.22 11.09 -2.13
N LEU A 71 5.80 9.83 -2.27
CA LEU A 71 6.64 8.76 -2.78
C LEU A 71 7.15 9.07 -4.19
N LYS A 72 6.25 9.46 -5.11
CA LYS A 72 6.62 9.86 -6.47
C LYS A 72 7.65 10.99 -6.46
N GLN A 73 7.39 12.05 -5.69
CA GLN A 73 8.29 13.19 -5.60
C GLN A 73 9.67 12.80 -5.06
N ALA A 74 9.73 11.98 -4.00
CA ALA A 74 10.98 11.53 -3.42
C ALA A 74 11.81 10.72 -4.44
N CYS A 75 11.20 9.73 -5.09
CA CYS A 75 11.89 8.90 -6.08
C CYS A 75 12.35 9.69 -7.31
N GLU A 76 11.51 10.59 -7.84
CA GLU A 76 11.84 11.36 -9.05
C GLU A 76 12.85 12.49 -8.78
N ASN A 77 12.86 13.06 -7.56
CA ASN A 77 13.85 14.06 -7.20
C ASN A 77 15.21 13.42 -6.92
N GLU A 78 15.24 12.24 -6.29
CA GLU A 78 16.48 11.47 -6.11
C GLU A 78 17.08 11.06 -7.47
N ALA A 79 16.24 10.67 -8.44
CA ALA A 79 16.66 10.36 -9.80
C ALA A 79 17.24 11.57 -10.55
N LYS A 80 16.85 12.81 -10.21
CA LYS A 80 17.36 14.05 -10.82
C LYS A 80 18.68 14.55 -10.21
N SER A 81 19.05 14.06 -9.03
CA SER A 81 20.30 14.42 -8.34
C SER A 81 21.46 13.45 -8.61
N ARG A 82 21.24 12.43 -9.46
CA ARG A 82 22.27 11.53 -10.00
C ARG A 82 22.54 11.87 -11.47
#